data_AF-A0A1M3IEG6-F1
#
_entry.id   AF-A0A1M3IEG6-F1
#
_cell.length_a   1.000
_cell.length_b   1.000
_cell.length_c   1.000
_cell.angle_alpha   90.00
_cell.angle_beta   90.00
_cell.angle_gamma   90.00
#
_symmetry.space_group_name_H-M   'P 1'
#
loop_
_entity.id
_entity.type
_entity.pdbx_description
1 polymer ?
#
loop_
_entity_poly.entity_id
_entity_poly.type
_entity_poly.pdbx_seq_one_letter_code
_entity_poly.pdbx_strand_id
1 'polypeptide(L)' 'MENITSFNNWEQTKKQLKEQYPQLTEDDLCYEIGKEEELLKHLQEKLGKTKTEIRNWLHIMG' A
#
# COMPACT_ATOMS: atom_id res chain seq x y z
N MET A 1 -2.42 -25.23 -3.87
CA MET A 1 -1.27 -24.54 -3.26
C MET A 1 -1.73 -23.13 -2.96
N GLU A 2 -2.30 -22.93 -1.78
CA GLU A 2 -2.90 -21.65 -1.37
C GLU A 2 -1.95 -21.00 -0.38
N ASN A 3 -1.02 -20.19 -0.88
CA ASN A 3 -0.20 -19.32 -0.03
C ASN A 3 -0.99 -18.04 0.25
N ILE A 4 -2.08 -18.15 1.03
CA ILE A 4 -2.87 -17.00 1.49
C ILE A 4 -2.32 -16.60 2.85
N THR A 5 -1.22 -15.84 2.84
CA THR A 5 -0.67 -15.20 4.04
C THR A 5 -1.47 -13.95 4.38
N SER A 6 -2.51 -14.13 5.20
CA SER A 6 -2.99 -13.25 6.30
C SER A 6 -3.23 -11.73 6.10
N PHE A 7 -3.32 -11.16 4.89
CA PHE A 7 -3.80 -9.77 4.70
C PHE A 7 -5.04 -9.71 3.79
N ASN A 8 -6.22 -10.02 4.35
CA ASN A 8 -7.48 -10.08 3.60
C ASN A 8 -7.88 -8.76 2.90
N ASN A 9 -7.32 -7.60 3.30
CA ASN A 9 -7.65 -6.30 2.69
C ASN A 9 -6.54 -5.67 1.83
N TRP A 10 -5.28 -6.12 1.90
CA TRP A 10 -4.18 -5.47 1.17
C TRP A 10 -4.35 -5.57 -0.35
N GLU A 11 -4.75 -6.75 -0.86
CA GLU A 11 -4.99 -6.92 -2.29
C GLU A 11 -6.12 -6.02 -2.81
N GLN A 12 -7.17 -5.80 -2.01
CA GLN A 12 -8.25 -4.89 -2.37
C GLN A 12 -7.80 -3.44 -2.34
N THR A 13 -7.08 -3.02 -1.29
CA THR A 13 -6.53 -1.66 -1.21
C THR A 13 -5.54 -1.41 -2.35
N LYS A 14 -4.69 -2.39 -2.68
CA LYS A 14 -3.78 -2.32 -3.82
C LYS A 14 -4.54 -2.12 -5.13
N LYS A 15 -5.61 -2.87 -5.38
CA LYS A 15 -6.47 -2.67 -6.56
C LYS A 15 -7.07 -1.26 -6.59
N GLN A 16 -7.67 -0.80 -5.49
CA GLN A 16 -8.26 0.53 -5.40
C GLN A 16 -7.22 1.64 -5.62
N LEU A 17 -6.01 1.49 -5.06
CA LEU A 17 -4.92 2.43 -5.26
C LEU A 17 -4.44 2.45 -6.71
N LYS A 18 -4.33 1.29 -7.39
CA LYS A 18 -3.99 1.26 -8.82
C LYS A 18 -5.08 1.87 -9.70
N GLU A 19 -6.36 1.70 -9.35
CA GLU A 19 -7.48 2.32 -10.07
C GLU A 19 -7.53 3.83 -9.87
N GLN A 20 -7.31 4.32 -8.66
CA GLN A 20 -7.31 5.76 -8.34
C GLN A 20 -6.03 6.46 -8.80
N TYR A 21 -4.90 5.76 -8.74
CA TYR A 21 -3.57 6.30 -9.02
C TYR A 21 -2.88 5.44 -10.08
N PRO A 22 -3.14 5.68 -11.38
CA PRO A 22 -2.53 4.92 -12.46
C PRO A 22 -1.00 5.10 -12.55
N GLN A 23 -0.44 6.09 -11.84
CA GLN A 23 1.02 6.24 -11.68
C GLN A 23 1.65 5.22 -10.73
N LEU A 24 0.86 4.51 -9.92
CA LEU A 24 1.34 3.48 -9.01
C LEU A 24 1.45 2.15 -9.74
N THR A 25 2.62 1.55 -9.68
CA THR A 25 2.89 0.21 -10.19
C THR A 25 2.70 -0.84 -9.09
N GLU A 26 2.71 -2.11 -9.48
CA GLU A 26 2.65 -3.20 -8.51
C GLU A 26 3.86 -3.24 -7.59
N ASP A 27 4.99 -2.73 -8.07
CA ASP A 27 6.25 -2.60 -7.32
C ASP A 27 6.15 -1.49 -6.27
N ASP A 28 5.57 -0.33 -6.65
CA ASP A 28 5.29 0.77 -5.72
C ASP A 28 4.30 0.35 -4.60
N LEU A 29 3.48 -0.68 -4.89
CA LEU A 29 2.52 -1.29 -3.98
C LEU A 29 2.97 -2.70 -3.54
N CYS A 30 4.28 -2.94 -3.50
CA CYS A 30 4.84 -4.12 -2.90
C CYS A 30 5.01 -3.87 -1.39
N TYR A 31 4.13 -4.48 -0.59
CA TYR A 31 4.25 -4.44 0.86
C TYR A 31 5.03 -5.66 1.34
N GLU A 32 6.14 -5.41 2.05
CA GLU A 32 6.87 -6.43 2.78
C GLU A 32 6.76 -6.15 4.28
N ILE A 33 6.53 -7.20 5.08
CA ILE A 33 6.43 -7.09 6.53
C ILE A 33 7.73 -6.49 7.07
N GLY A 34 7.62 -5.37 7.80
CA GLY A 34 8.77 -4.62 8.31
C GLY A 34 9.27 -3.48 7.40
N LYS A 35 8.75 -3.36 6.17
CA LYS A 35 9.04 -2.24 5.24
C LYS A 35 7.89 -1.23 5.12
N GLU A 36 7.01 -1.15 6.12
CA GLU A 36 5.92 -0.16 6.15
C GLU A 36 6.43 1.27 5.96
N GLU A 37 7.52 1.63 6.64
CA GLU A 37 8.06 2.99 6.55
C GLU A 37 8.57 3.33 5.15
N GLU A 38 9.19 2.37 4.45
CA GLU A 38 9.66 2.56 3.08
C GLU A 38 8.48 2.71 2.11
N LEU A 39 7.49 1.82 2.22
CA LEU A 39 6.27 1.89 1.43
C LEU A 39 5.55 3.24 1.62
N LEU A 40 5.38 3.69 2.87
CA LEU A 40 4.74 4.97 3.18
C LEU A 40 5.52 6.16 2.62
N LYS A 41 6.86 6.10 2.67
CA LYS A 41 7.72 7.18 2.15
C LYS A 41 7.64 7.25 0.63
N HIS A 42 7.70 6.09 -0.03
CA HIS A 42 7.59 5.96 -1.48
C HIS A 42 6.24 6.42 -2.02
N LEU A 43 5.16 5.99 -1.38
CA LEU A 43 3.80 6.42 -1.72
C LEU A 43 3.60 7.92 -1.45
N GLN A 44 4.20 8.48 -0.39
CA GLN A 44 4.17 9.92 -0.15
C GLN A 44 4.83 10.70 -1.29
N GLU A 45 5.98 10.26 -1.78
CA GLU A 45 6.68 10.92 -2.89
C GLU A 45 5.93 10.78 -4.22
N LYS A 46 5.35 9.60 -4.50
CA LYS A 46 4.59 9.34 -5.73
C LYS A 46 3.22 10.02 -5.76
N LEU A 47 2.54 10.08 -4.63
CA LEU A 47 1.17 10.59 -4.52
C LEU A 47 1.13 12.06 -4.06
N GLY A 48 2.23 12.58 -3.53
CA GLY A 48 2.29 13.91 -2.90
C GLY A 48 1.43 13.98 -1.63
N LYS A 49 1.28 12.86 -0.93
CA LYS A 49 0.32 12.67 0.17
C LYS A 49 1.03 12.41 1.48
N THR A 50 0.39 12.79 2.59
CA THR A 50 1.01 12.57 3.90
C THR A 50 1.06 11.07 4.22
N LYS A 51 2.12 10.63 4.92
CA LYS A 51 2.23 9.24 5.39
C LYS A 51 0.98 8.80 6.18
N THR A 52 0.37 9.71 6.93
CA THR A 52 -0.86 9.48 7.71
C THR A 52 -2.08 9.20 6.82
N GLU A 53 -2.31 9.99 5.75
CA GLU A 53 -3.37 9.70 4.78
C GLU A 53 -3.20 8.32 4.15
N ILE A 54 -1.96 7.99 3.77
CA ILE A 54 -1.65 6.71 3.15
C ILE A 54 -1.90 5.58 4.15
N ARG A 55 -1.45 5.73 5.40
CA ARG A 55 -1.68 4.73 6.46
C ARG A 55 -3.18 4.46 6.70
N ASN A 56 -4.00 5.50 6.63
CA ASN A 56 -5.46 5.38 6.69
C ASN A 56 -6.04 4.60 5.50
N TRP A 57 -5.55 4.81 4.28
CA TRP A 57 -5.98 4.02 3.11
C TRP A 57 -5.60 2.55 3.23
N LEU A 58 -4.39 2.29 3.72
CA LEU A 58 -3.89 0.94 3.95
C LEU A 58 -4.54 0.26 5.15
N HIS A 59 -5.37 1.00 5.92
CA HIS A 59 -6.01 0.56 7.15
C HIS A 59 -5.01 -0.13 8.09
N ILE A 60 -3.76 0.33 8.07
CA ILE A 60 -2.72 -0.15 8.95
C ILE A 60 -3.00 0.50 10.30
N MET A 61 -3.80 -0.17 11.13
CA MET A 61 -3.86 0.17 12.55
C MET A 61 -2.55 -0.26 13.19
N GLY A 62 -1.90 0.68 13.87
CA GLY A 62 -0.78 0.37 14.76
C GLY A 62 -1.24 -0.43 15.97
#